data_AF-A0A497BY43-F1
#
_entry.id   AF-A0A497BY43-F1
#
_cell.length_a   1.000
_cell.length_b   1.000
_cell.length_c   1.000
_cell.angle_alpha   90.00
_cell.angle_beta   90.00
_cell.angle_gamma   90.00
#
_symmetry.space_group_name_H-M   'P 1'
#
loop_
_entity.id
_entity.type
_entity.pdbx_description
1 polymer ?
#
loop_
_entity_poly.entity_id
_entity_poly.type
_entity_poly.pdbx_seq_one_letter_code
_entity_poly.pdbx_strand_id
1 'polypeptide(L)'
;MDCRQVTFSPEKSRERTHKALQVFPRKLLMRVLAFALHLLGANRKEVAALVEMPEESVKTLLRVVLRDGFSALRDRRLSATPPIAVAPPSPTQIIVSHGHEGWIVEFGTQGETLNIPATHRIQARTVVLSLLNAGALTLSQSASVLGICDAHCRELARKLASHDVADALVDKREGQKQDFRVGPEQKAELIQQLAARAITGHDTSSEVLAEQVNEQTEAGVSARTIRWHIRHLGLSDIRQSLPQLVETLKKTPTDRG
;
A
#
# COMPACT_ATOMS: atom_id res chain seq x y z
N MET A 1 -39.87 16.02 -32.49
CA MET A 1 -39.17 15.45 -33.67
C MET A 1 -40.21 15.22 -34.75
N ASP A 2 -39.97 15.66 -35.97
CA ASP A 2 -40.84 15.33 -37.10
C ASP A 2 -40.31 14.07 -37.81
N CYS A 3 -40.97 12.93 -37.57
CA CYS A 3 -40.60 11.66 -38.18
C CYS A 3 -41.18 11.45 -39.58
N ARG A 4 -41.89 12.44 -40.15
CA ARG A 4 -42.46 12.34 -41.52
C ARG A 4 -41.39 12.31 -42.61
N GLN A 5 -40.18 12.79 -42.31
CA GLN A 5 -39.03 12.74 -43.22
C GLN A 5 -38.23 11.43 -43.12
N VAL A 6 -38.55 10.57 -42.15
CA VAL A 6 -37.85 9.30 -41.92
C VAL A 6 -38.58 8.19 -42.67
N THR A 7 -37.89 7.56 -43.61
CA THR A 7 -38.39 6.38 -44.34
C THR A 7 -38.10 5.10 -43.55
N PHE A 8 -39.16 4.44 -43.08
CA PHE A 8 -39.06 3.16 -42.38
C PHE A 8 -39.11 2.00 -43.37
N SER A 9 -38.02 1.22 -43.46
CA SER A 9 -38.02 -0.04 -44.21
C SER A 9 -38.61 -1.17 -43.36
N PRO A 10 -39.67 -1.87 -43.82
CA PRO A 10 -40.29 -2.95 -43.07
C PRO A 10 -39.34 -4.15 -42.88
N GLU A 11 -38.50 -4.44 -43.87
CA GLU A 11 -37.50 -5.52 -43.80
C GLU A 11 -36.44 -5.25 -42.74
N LYS A 12 -35.83 -4.04 -42.77
CA LYS A 12 -34.84 -3.65 -41.74
C LYS A 12 -35.46 -3.55 -40.36
N SER A 13 -36.71 -3.11 -40.25
CA SER A 13 -37.43 -3.08 -38.99
C SER A 13 -37.59 -4.48 -38.40
N ARG A 14 -38.06 -5.46 -39.20
CA ARG A 14 -38.19 -6.85 -38.75
C ARG A 14 -36.86 -7.46 -38.33
N GLU A 15 -35.81 -7.27 -39.13
CA GLU A 15 -34.48 -7.79 -38.81
C GLU A 15 -33.94 -7.21 -37.49
N ARG A 16 -34.08 -5.90 -37.28
CA ARG A 16 -33.63 -5.21 -36.05
C ARG A 16 -34.44 -5.63 -34.84
N THR A 17 -35.77 -5.75 -34.99
CA THR A 17 -36.64 -6.25 -33.92
C THR A 17 -36.29 -7.70 -33.57
N HIS A 18 -36.02 -8.55 -34.56
CA HIS A 18 -35.59 -9.92 -34.33
C HIS A 18 -34.27 -9.99 -33.56
N LYS A 19 -33.26 -9.20 -33.96
CA LYS A 19 -32.01 -9.06 -33.21
C LYS A 19 -32.22 -8.58 -31.78
N ALA A 20 -33.10 -7.59 -31.57
CA ALA A 20 -33.41 -7.10 -30.23
C ALA A 20 -34.10 -8.16 -29.35
N LEU A 21 -34.94 -9.02 -29.92
CA LEU A 21 -35.60 -10.12 -29.19
C LEU A 21 -34.62 -11.21 -28.71
N GLN A 22 -33.40 -11.28 -29.27
CA GLN A 22 -32.36 -12.18 -28.77
C GLN A 22 -31.76 -11.70 -27.43
N VAL A 23 -31.87 -10.41 -27.12
CA VAL A 23 -31.29 -9.78 -25.92
C VAL A 23 -32.37 -9.38 -24.91
N PHE A 24 -33.52 -8.92 -25.38
CA PHE A 24 -34.59 -8.39 -24.53
C PHE A 24 -35.81 -9.32 -24.52
N PRO A 25 -36.45 -9.54 -23.35
CA PRO A 25 -37.72 -10.26 -23.28
C PRO A 25 -38.78 -9.59 -24.15
N ARG A 26 -39.52 -10.38 -24.93
CA ARG A 26 -40.56 -9.89 -25.87
C ARG A 26 -41.51 -8.87 -25.24
N LYS A 27 -42.01 -9.17 -24.03
CA LYS A 27 -42.94 -8.27 -23.31
C LYS A 27 -42.32 -6.91 -23.00
N LEU A 28 -41.04 -6.88 -22.62
CA LEU A 28 -40.35 -5.62 -22.33
C LEU A 28 -40.13 -4.81 -23.61
N LEU A 29 -39.67 -5.47 -24.68
CA LEU A 29 -39.43 -4.82 -25.97
C LEU A 29 -40.73 -4.21 -26.54
N MET A 30 -41.84 -4.93 -26.51
CA MET A 30 -43.14 -4.41 -26.98
C MET A 30 -43.63 -3.22 -26.16
N ARG A 31 -43.40 -3.21 -24.85
CA ARG A 31 -43.73 -2.05 -24.00
C ARG A 31 -42.89 -0.81 -24.35
N VAL A 32 -41.59 -0.99 -24.61
CA VAL A 32 -40.69 0.09 -25.03
C VAL A 32 -41.12 0.66 -26.38
N LEU A 33 -41.42 -0.21 -27.36
CA LEU A 33 -41.89 0.19 -28.68
C LEU A 33 -43.25 0.91 -28.59
N ALA A 34 -44.18 0.40 -27.79
CA ALA A 34 -45.48 1.03 -27.59
C ALA A 34 -45.36 2.45 -27.01
N PHE A 35 -44.48 2.63 -26.03
CA PHE A 35 -44.20 3.95 -25.45
C PHE A 35 -43.54 4.88 -26.46
N ALA A 36 -42.55 4.41 -27.21
CA ALA A 36 -41.87 5.20 -28.24
C ALA A 36 -42.84 5.64 -29.35
N LEU A 37 -43.64 4.74 -29.89
CA LEU A 37 -44.65 5.07 -30.91
C LEU A 37 -45.68 6.08 -30.40
N HIS A 38 -46.09 5.97 -29.14
CA HIS A 38 -46.99 6.95 -28.54
C HIS A 38 -46.34 8.35 -28.44
N LEU A 39 -45.08 8.44 -28.04
CA LEU A 39 -44.33 9.71 -28.00
C LEU A 39 -44.14 10.32 -29.39
N LEU A 40 -44.06 9.49 -30.42
CA LEU A 40 -44.00 9.91 -31.82
C LEU A 40 -45.37 10.34 -32.38
N GLY A 41 -46.43 10.31 -31.56
CA GLY A 41 -47.75 10.82 -31.91
C GLY A 41 -48.71 9.80 -32.52
N ALA A 42 -48.38 8.50 -32.49
CA ALA A 42 -49.27 7.45 -32.99
C ALA A 42 -50.51 7.28 -32.07
N ASN A 43 -51.65 6.96 -32.68
CA ASN A 43 -52.89 6.72 -31.93
C ASN A 43 -52.76 5.43 -31.10
N ARG A 44 -53.31 5.42 -29.89
CA ARG A 44 -53.27 4.28 -28.96
C ARG A 44 -53.80 2.99 -29.58
N LYS A 45 -54.84 3.07 -30.41
CA LYS A 45 -55.41 1.91 -31.12
C LYS A 45 -54.43 1.30 -32.12
N GLU A 46 -53.76 2.14 -32.88
CA GLU A 46 -52.78 1.72 -33.89
C GLU A 46 -51.53 1.15 -33.21
N VAL A 47 -51.08 1.78 -32.12
CA VAL A 47 -49.97 1.27 -31.31
C VAL A 47 -50.31 -0.12 -30.75
N ALA A 48 -51.49 -0.27 -30.16
CA ALA A 48 -51.96 -1.55 -29.60
C ALA A 48 -51.98 -2.67 -30.66
N ALA A 49 -52.47 -2.37 -31.87
CA ALA A 49 -52.43 -3.30 -32.99
C ALA A 49 -50.99 -3.64 -33.42
N LEU A 50 -50.11 -2.65 -33.54
CA LEU A 50 -48.72 -2.84 -34.00
C LEU A 50 -47.85 -3.65 -33.02
N VAL A 51 -48.05 -3.50 -31.71
CA VAL A 51 -47.30 -4.24 -30.69
C VAL A 51 -48.02 -5.50 -30.21
N GLU A 52 -49.15 -5.85 -30.82
CA GLU A 52 -50.00 -6.99 -30.47
C GLU A 52 -50.38 -7.00 -28.96
N MET A 53 -50.81 -5.84 -28.46
CA MET A 53 -51.22 -5.67 -27.06
C MET A 53 -52.67 -5.17 -26.97
N PRO A 54 -53.43 -5.52 -25.92
CA PRO A 54 -54.75 -4.94 -25.70
C PRO A 54 -54.66 -3.42 -25.49
N GLU A 55 -55.63 -2.66 -26.02
CA GLU A 55 -55.65 -1.20 -25.91
C GLU A 55 -55.60 -0.72 -24.44
N GLU A 56 -56.35 -1.37 -23.54
CA GLU A 56 -56.33 -1.05 -22.10
C GLU A 56 -54.98 -1.37 -21.44
N SER A 57 -54.23 -2.34 -21.95
CA SER A 57 -52.86 -2.63 -21.48
C SER A 57 -51.88 -1.54 -21.89
N VAL A 58 -51.98 -1.04 -23.13
CA VAL A 58 -51.18 0.10 -23.60
C VAL A 58 -51.52 1.37 -22.81
N LYS A 59 -52.80 1.64 -22.58
CA LYS A 59 -53.26 2.79 -21.77
C LYS A 59 -52.72 2.73 -20.34
N THR A 60 -52.79 1.56 -19.71
CA THR A 60 -52.25 1.35 -18.35
C THR A 60 -50.74 1.52 -18.34
N LEU A 61 -50.04 0.94 -19.32
CA LEU A 61 -48.60 1.09 -19.49
C LEU A 61 -48.20 2.57 -19.60
N LEU A 62 -48.80 3.31 -20.53
CA LEU A 62 -48.49 4.73 -20.76
C LEU A 62 -48.73 5.55 -19.49
N ARG A 63 -49.85 5.31 -18.78
CA ARG A 63 -50.16 6.00 -17.52
C ARG A 63 -49.09 5.74 -16.46
N VAL A 64 -48.68 4.49 -16.28
CA VAL A 64 -47.70 4.13 -15.24
C VAL A 64 -46.30 4.62 -15.63
N VAL A 65 -45.89 4.51 -16.89
CA VAL A 65 -44.57 4.97 -17.36
C VAL A 65 -44.45 6.49 -17.31
N LEU A 66 -45.50 7.24 -17.65
CA LEU A 66 -45.49 8.70 -17.53
C LEU A 66 -45.49 9.18 -16.05
N ARG A 67 -45.97 8.35 -15.12
CA ARG A 67 -45.97 8.66 -13.68
C ARG A 67 -44.68 8.23 -12.96
N ASP A 68 -44.22 7.00 -13.20
CA ASP A 68 -43.14 6.34 -12.45
C ASP A 68 -41.82 6.22 -13.27
N GLY A 69 -41.82 6.74 -14.50
CA GLY A 69 -40.68 6.71 -15.42
C GLY A 69 -40.39 5.33 -16.03
N PHE A 70 -39.19 5.17 -16.60
CA PHE A 70 -38.76 3.91 -17.25
C PHE A 70 -38.72 2.69 -16.32
N SER A 71 -38.71 2.92 -15.00
CA SER A 71 -38.81 1.85 -14.00
C SER A 71 -40.08 1.00 -14.16
N ALA A 72 -41.16 1.61 -14.65
CA ALA A 72 -42.46 0.97 -14.87
C ALA A 72 -42.50 0.00 -16.06
N LEU A 73 -41.53 0.08 -16.99
CA LEU A 73 -41.46 -0.83 -18.13
C LEU A 73 -41.03 -2.24 -17.69
N ARG A 74 -40.28 -2.33 -16.59
CA ARG A 74 -39.78 -3.60 -16.03
C ARG A 74 -40.89 -4.38 -15.33
N ASP A 75 -40.85 -5.70 -15.46
CA ASP A 75 -41.74 -6.57 -14.71
C ASP A 75 -41.23 -6.70 -13.27
N ARG A 76 -41.94 -6.06 -12.33
CA ARG A 76 -41.60 -6.08 -10.90
C ARG A 76 -41.71 -7.48 -10.28
N ARG A 77 -42.42 -8.43 -10.93
CA ARG A 77 -42.61 -9.81 -10.43
C ARG A 77 -41.48 -10.76 -10.84
N LEU A 78 -40.74 -10.44 -11.89
CA LEU A 78 -39.60 -11.23 -12.38
C LEU A 78 -38.25 -10.63 -11.95
N SER A 79 -38.27 -9.57 -11.13
CA SER A 79 -37.05 -8.91 -10.70
C SER A 79 -36.51 -9.61 -9.46
N ALA A 80 -35.50 -10.47 -9.64
CA ALA A 80 -34.36 -10.41 -8.74
C ALA A 80 -33.96 -8.94 -8.67
N THR A 81 -33.92 -8.41 -7.45
CA THR A 81 -33.70 -7.01 -7.07
C THR A 81 -33.02 -6.18 -8.15
N PRO A 82 -33.66 -5.16 -8.75
CA PRO A 82 -32.95 -4.29 -9.67
C PRO A 82 -31.90 -3.52 -8.85
N PRO A 83 -30.63 -3.43 -9.30
CA PRO A 83 -29.74 -2.42 -8.79
C PRO A 83 -30.41 -1.09 -9.13
N ILE A 84 -30.76 -0.35 -8.09
CA ILE A 84 -31.14 1.05 -8.19
C ILE A 84 -30.01 1.71 -8.96
N ALA A 85 -30.31 2.29 -10.13
CA ALA A 85 -29.43 3.26 -10.74
C ALA A 85 -29.48 4.52 -9.87
N VAL A 86 -28.85 4.43 -8.70
CA VAL A 86 -28.23 5.59 -8.06
C VAL A 86 -27.28 6.12 -9.13
N ALA A 87 -27.19 7.44 -9.32
CA ALA A 87 -26.02 8.03 -9.96
C ALA A 87 -24.78 7.25 -9.49
N PRO A 88 -23.79 6.90 -10.35
CA PRO A 88 -22.65 6.09 -9.90
C PRO A 88 -22.22 6.69 -8.57
N PRO A 89 -22.31 5.95 -7.44
CA PRO A 89 -21.93 6.51 -6.17
C PRO A 89 -20.54 7.05 -6.42
N SER A 90 -20.34 8.35 -6.17
CA SER A 90 -19.01 8.96 -6.18
C SER A 90 -18.12 7.91 -5.53
N PRO A 91 -17.07 7.41 -6.21
CA PRO A 91 -16.36 6.23 -5.74
C PRO A 91 -16.05 6.47 -4.29
N THR A 92 -16.62 5.63 -3.42
CA THR A 92 -16.62 5.83 -1.97
C THR A 92 -15.19 6.12 -1.57
N GLN A 93 -14.86 7.39 -1.33
CA GLN A 93 -13.46 7.81 -1.25
C GLN A 93 -12.94 7.25 0.06
N ILE A 94 -12.07 6.26 -0.03
CA ILE A 94 -11.39 5.73 1.14
C ILE A 94 -10.41 6.81 1.58
N ILE A 95 -10.63 7.35 2.76
CA ILE A 95 -9.77 8.40 3.33
C ILE A 95 -8.90 7.73 4.39
N VAL A 96 -7.60 7.98 4.32
CA VAL A 96 -6.69 7.59 5.41
C VAL A 96 -6.10 8.85 6.00
N SER A 97 -6.17 8.95 7.32
CA SER A 97 -5.55 10.01 8.09
C SER A 97 -4.64 9.44 9.17
N HIS A 98 -3.60 10.19 9.52
CA HIS A 98 -2.69 9.90 10.61
C HIS A 98 -2.88 10.96 11.69
N GLY A 99 -3.42 10.55 12.83
CA GLY A 99 -3.66 11.41 14.00
C GLY A 99 -2.74 11.05 15.19
N HIS A 100 -2.96 11.71 16.32
CA HIS A 100 -2.15 11.48 17.53
C HIS A 100 -2.33 10.08 18.15
N GLU A 101 -3.50 9.47 18.01
CA GLU A 101 -3.81 8.16 18.59
C GLU A 101 -3.49 6.99 17.63
N GLY A 102 -3.26 7.27 16.34
CA GLY A 102 -2.99 6.25 15.33
C GLY A 102 -3.46 6.62 13.92
N TRP A 103 -3.64 5.61 13.08
CA TRP A 103 -4.18 5.75 11.72
C TRP A 103 -5.66 5.42 11.70
N ILE A 104 -6.43 6.25 10.99
CA ILE A 104 -7.87 6.06 10.78
C ILE A 104 -8.10 5.87 9.29
N VAL A 105 -8.72 4.76 8.92
CA VAL A 105 -9.18 4.49 7.56
C VAL A 105 -10.70 4.56 7.54
N GLU A 106 -11.25 5.49 6.77
CA GLU A 106 -12.69 5.70 6.61
C GLU A 106 -13.15 5.12 5.28
N PHE A 107 -14.11 4.21 5.30
CA PHE A 107 -14.62 3.52 4.11
C PHE A 107 -15.86 4.19 3.52
N GLY A 108 -16.00 5.52 3.62
CA GLY A 108 -17.04 6.38 3.02
C GLY A 108 -18.53 6.00 3.21
N THR A 109 -18.83 4.90 3.90
CA THR A 109 -20.09 4.59 4.56
C THR A 109 -20.05 5.23 5.95
N GLN A 110 -21.13 5.92 6.34
CA GLN A 110 -21.18 6.61 7.63
C GLN A 110 -20.95 5.62 8.78
N GLY A 111 -19.80 5.73 9.46
CA GLY A 111 -19.48 5.02 10.69
C GLY A 111 -18.56 3.80 10.56
N GLU A 112 -18.17 3.37 9.36
CA GLU A 112 -17.24 2.25 9.19
C GLU A 112 -15.79 2.76 9.14
N THR A 113 -15.16 2.83 10.31
CA THR A 113 -13.75 3.22 10.45
C THR A 113 -12.90 2.06 10.95
N LEU A 114 -11.70 1.93 10.37
CA LEU A 114 -10.66 1.07 10.89
C LEU A 114 -9.62 1.93 11.60
N ASN A 115 -9.54 1.77 12.91
CA ASN A 115 -8.56 2.45 13.76
C ASN A 115 -7.36 1.52 14.02
N ILE A 116 -6.17 1.98 13.68
CA ILE A 116 -4.91 1.26 13.88
C ILE A 116 -4.07 2.07 14.86
N PRO A 117 -3.77 1.54 16.06
CA PRO A 117 -2.96 2.25 17.05
C PRO A 117 -1.61 2.71 16.53
N ALA A 118 -1.11 3.85 17.02
CA ALA A 118 0.19 4.42 16.64
C ALA A 118 1.38 3.45 16.82
N THR A 119 1.28 2.51 17.76
CA THR A 119 2.27 1.46 18.02
C THR A 119 2.37 0.43 16.89
N HIS A 120 1.29 0.22 16.12
CA HIS A 120 1.17 -0.85 15.12
C HIS A 120 1.59 -0.38 13.72
N ARG A 121 2.83 0.14 13.62
CA ARG A 121 3.34 0.76 12.36
C ARG A 121 3.35 -0.21 11.17
N ILE A 122 3.63 -1.49 11.41
CA ILE A 122 3.63 -2.51 10.35
C ILE A 122 2.20 -2.75 9.85
N GLN A 123 1.24 -2.88 10.77
CA GLN A 123 -0.17 -3.05 10.42
C GLN A 123 -0.69 -1.85 9.60
N ALA A 124 -0.36 -0.63 10.00
CA ALA A 124 -0.72 0.58 9.28
C ALA A 124 -0.16 0.58 7.85
N ARG A 125 1.12 0.23 7.69
CA ARG A 125 1.76 0.08 6.36
C ARG A 125 1.07 -1.00 5.54
N THR A 126 0.78 -2.16 6.11
CA THR A 126 0.09 -3.25 5.41
C THR A 126 -1.23 -2.76 4.86
N VAL A 127 -2.07 -2.12 5.68
CA VAL A 127 -3.39 -1.64 5.27
C VAL A 127 -3.28 -0.57 4.17
N VAL A 128 -2.47 0.48 4.38
CA VAL A 128 -2.34 1.60 3.42
C VAL A 128 -1.78 1.12 2.08
N LEU A 129 -0.76 0.25 2.09
CA LEU A 129 -0.16 -0.28 0.87
C LEU A 129 -1.09 -1.27 0.15
N SER A 130 -1.91 -2.03 0.89
CA SER A 130 -2.92 -2.91 0.29
C SER A 130 -4.01 -2.10 -0.41
N LEU A 131 -4.45 -1.00 0.20
CA LEU A 131 -5.40 -0.06 -0.41
C LEU A 131 -4.82 0.62 -1.65
N LEU A 132 -3.53 0.98 -1.63
CA LEU A 132 -2.82 1.47 -2.81
C LEU A 132 -2.79 0.43 -3.95
N ASN A 133 -2.45 -0.82 -3.65
CA ASN A 133 -2.43 -1.91 -4.64
C ASN A 133 -3.82 -2.21 -5.20
N ALA A 134 -4.87 -2.03 -4.40
CA ALA A 134 -6.26 -2.17 -4.84
C ALA A 134 -6.78 -0.96 -5.65
N GLY A 135 -5.97 0.11 -5.80
CA GLY A 135 -6.39 1.35 -6.47
C GLY A 135 -7.36 2.21 -5.65
N ALA A 136 -7.57 1.88 -4.37
CA ALA A 136 -8.42 2.63 -3.45
C ALA A 136 -7.76 3.93 -2.96
N LEU A 137 -6.43 3.98 -2.94
CA LEU A 137 -5.65 5.18 -2.59
C LEU A 137 -4.68 5.54 -3.70
N THR A 138 -4.39 6.82 -3.83
CA THR A 138 -3.31 7.29 -4.72
C THR A 138 -1.95 7.15 -4.05
N LEU A 139 -0.91 7.02 -4.87
CA LEU A 139 0.47 6.91 -4.40
C LEU A 139 0.87 8.08 -3.48
N SER A 140 0.49 9.30 -3.85
CA SER A 140 0.82 10.52 -3.09
C SER A 140 0.11 10.55 -1.73
N GLN A 141 -1.16 10.15 -1.67
CA GLN A 141 -1.90 10.03 -0.40
C GLN A 141 -1.24 8.99 0.51
N SER A 142 -0.96 7.79 -0.02
CA SER A 142 -0.31 6.73 0.74
C SER A 142 1.08 7.12 1.24
N ALA A 143 1.89 7.79 0.41
CA ALA A 143 3.22 8.26 0.77
C ALA A 143 3.17 9.32 1.90
N SER A 144 2.26 10.29 1.77
CA SER A 144 2.02 11.34 2.77
C SER A 144 1.61 10.75 4.12
N VAL A 145 0.62 9.86 4.14
CA VAL A 145 0.13 9.21 5.37
C VAL A 145 1.21 8.36 6.07
N LEU A 146 2.07 7.71 5.29
CA LEU A 146 3.15 6.88 5.83
C LEU A 146 4.42 7.67 6.18
N GLY A 147 4.50 8.95 5.82
CA GLY A 147 5.67 9.80 6.04
C GLY A 147 6.91 9.36 5.25
N ILE A 148 6.72 8.85 4.03
CA ILE A 148 7.79 8.36 3.15
C ILE A 148 7.67 8.98 1.76
N CYS A 149 8.70 8.87 0.93
CA CYS A 149 8.64 9.35 -0.46
C CYS A 149 7.86 8.38 -1.36
N ASP A 150 7.28 8.91 -2.45
CA ASP A 150 6.51 8.15 -3.45
C ASP A 150 7.27 6.95 -4.02
N ALA A 151 8.58 7.11 -4.30
CA ALA A 151 9.41 6.04 -4.81
C ALA A 151 9.53 4.88 -3.81
N HIS A 152 9.74 5.19 -2.54
CA HIS A 152 9.80 4.19 -1.48
C HIS A 152 8.43 3.54 -1.25
N CYS A 153 7.35 4.33 -1.27
CA CYS A 153 5.98 3.84 -1.14
C CYS A 153 5.63 2.84 -2.25
N ARG A 154 5.96 3.16 -3.50
CA ARG A 154 5.75 2.29 -4.66
C ARG A 154 6.50 0.98 -4.53
N GLU A 155 7.77 1.04 -4.11
CA GLU A 155 8.59 -0.17 -3.95
C GLU A 155 8.05 -1.07 -2.83
N LEU A 156 7.64 -0.50 -1.70
CA LEU A 156 7.00 -1.26 -0.61
C LEU A 156 5.67 -1.88 -1.05
N ALA A 157 4.85 -1.15 -1.81
CA ALA A 157 3.58 -1.67 -2.35
C ALA A 157 3.81 -2.86 -3.28
N ARG A 158 4.80 -2.76 -4.18
CA ARG A 158 5.20 -3.85 -5.09
C ARG A 158 5.75 -5.06 -4.34
N LYS A 159 6.57 -4.84 -3.30
CA LYS A 159 7.08 -5.93 -2.45
C LYS A 159 5.94 -6.64 -1.72
N LEU A 160 4.99 -5.90 -1.15
CA LEU A 160 3.83 -6.48 -0.47
C LEU A 160 2.89 -7.25 -1.40
N ALA A 161 2.81 -6.86 -2.68
CA ALA A 161 2.04 -7.62 -3.68
C ALA A 161 2.67 -8.97 -4.05
N SER A 162 3.97 -9.15 -3.79
CA SER A 162 4.76 -10.31 -4.23
C SER A 162 5.28 -11.17 -3.08
N HIS A 163 5.26 -10.67 -1.85
CA HIS A 163 5.82 -11.31 -0.66
C HIS A 163 4.89 -11.05 0.54
N ASP A 164 5.00 -11.88 1.58
CA ASP A 164 4.24 -11.70 2.82
C ASP A 164 4.70 -10.45 3.60
N VAL A 165 3.88 -9.99 4.54
CA VAL A 165 4.14 -8.83 5.41
C VAL A 165 5.49 -8.95 6.12
N ALA A 166 5.83 -10.15 6.62
CA ALA A 166 7.09 -10.42 7.29
C ALA A 166 8.30 -10.20 6.37
N ASP A 167 8.15 -10.45 5.07
CA ASP A 167 9.21 -10.30 4.09
C ASP A 167 9.30 -8.89 3.51
N ALA A 168 8.15 -8.23 3.35
CA ALA A 168 8.04 -6.95 2.69
C ALA A 168 8.26 -5.75 3.64
N LEU A 169 7.80 -5.83 4.89
CA LEU A 169 7.66 -4.67 5.77
C LEU A 169 8.43 -4.76 7.10
N VAL A 170 8.84 -5.95 7.53
CA VAL A 170 9.68 -6.12 8.73
C VAL A 170 11.12 -5.77 8.37
N ASP A 171 11.78 -4.99 9.22
CA ASP A 171 13.19 -4.67 9.05
C ASP A 171 14.04 -5.92 9.32
N LYS A 172 14.71 -6.41 8.27
CA LYS A 172 15.59 -7.59 8.31
C LYS A 172 17.06 -7.21 8.49
N ARG A 173 17.37 -5.95 8.79
CA ARG A 173 18.73 -5.52 9.06
C ARG A 173 19.21 -6.19 10.34
N GLU A 174 19.90 -7.30 10.18
CA GLU A 174 20.86 -7.76 11.16
C GLU A 174 22.01 -6.75 11.11
N GLY A 175 22.26 -6.05 12.21
CA GLY A 175 23.35 -5.07 12.29
C GLY A 175 24.68 -5.66 11.81
N GLN A 176 25.66 -4.80 11.56
CA GLN A 176 26.99 -5.22 11.08
C GLN A 176 27.54 -6.40 11.90
N LYS A 177 27.66 -7.58 11.27
CA LYS A 177 28.07 -8.83 11.94
C LYS A 177 29.59 -8.98 12.08
N GLN A 178 30.37 -8.21 11.33
CA GLN A 178 31.82 -8.30 11.30
C GLN A 178 32.45 -6.91 11.13
N ASP A 179 33.66 -6.73 11.66
CA ASP A 179 34.40 -5.49 11.55
C ASP A 179 35.04 -5.37 10.16
N PHE A 180 34.60 -4.40 9.34
CA PHE A 180 35.13 -4.21 7.99
C PHE A 180 36.44 -3.41 7.95
N ARG A 181 36.65 -2.51 8.92
CA ARG A 181 37.84 -1.63 8.98
C ARG A 181 38.82 -1.99 10.08
N VAL A 182 38.41 -2.80 11.06
CA VAL A 182 39.24 -3.20 12.19
C VAL A 182 39.34 -4.72 12.18
N GLY A 183 40.18 -5.21 11.27
CA GLY A 183 40.49 -6.62 11.13
C GLY A 183 41.42 -7.12 12.25
N PRO A 184 41.84 -8.38 12.16
CA PRO A 184 42.77 -8.98 13.12
C PRO A 184 44.06 -8.19 13.29
N GLU A 185 44.59 -7.65 12.20
CA GLU A 185 45.81 -6.83 12.19
C GLU A 185 45.64 -5.54 13.01
N GLN A 186 44.59 -4.76 12.74
CA GLN A 186 44.30 -3.53 13.48
C GLN A 186 44.01 -3.80 14.96
N LYS A 187 43.39 -4.95 15.28
CA LYS A 187 43.18 -5.38 16.68
C LYS A 187 44.49 -5.74 17.36
N ALA A 188 45.38 -6.46 16.68
CA ALA A 188 46.70 -6.79 17.21
C ALA A 188 47.51 -5.53 17.48
N GLU A 189 47.53 -4.60 16.52
CA GLU A 189 48.24 -3.32 16.68
C GLU A 189 47.67 -2.49 17.83
N LEU A 190 46.34 -2.41 17.95
CA LEU A 190 45.69 -1.73 19.06
C LEU A 190 46.11 -2.32 20.42
N ILE A 191 46.13 -3.66 20.53
CA ILE A 191 46.54 -4.34 21.77
C ILE A 191 48.01 -4.06 22.07
N GLN A 192 48.88 -4.15 21.06
CA GLN A 192 50.30 -3.91 21.19
C GLN A 192 50.60 -2.48 21.65
N GLN A 193 50.01 -1.47 20.99
CA GLN A 193 50.20 -0.06 21.33
C GLN A 193 49.62 0.27 22.70
N LEU A 194 48.45 -0.25 23.04
CA LEU A 194 47.86 -0.05 24.35
C LEU A 194 48.75 -0.66 25.45
N ALA A 195 49.25 -1.88 25.25
CA ALA A 195 50.08 -2.56 26.23
C ALA A 195 51.44 -1.86 26.43
N ALA A 196 52.17 -1.60 25.35
CA ALA A 196 53.47 -0.94 25.39
C ALA A 196 53.38 0.41 26.10
N ARG A 197 52.40 1.25 25.72
CA ARG A 197 52.22 2.60 26.26
C ARG A 197 51.73 2.58 27.71
N ALA A 198 50.85 1.65 28.07
CA ALA A 198 50.43 1.49 29.46
C ALA A 198 51.60 1.10 30.37
N ILE A 199 52.46 0.17 29.94
CA ILE A 199 53.61 -0.30 30.72
C ILE A 199 54.67 0.79 30.89
N THR A 200 54.91 1.61 29.87
CA THR A 200 55.91 2.70 29.93
C THR A 200 55.35 4.02 30.46
N GLY A 201 54.06 4.08 30.80
CA GLY A 201 53.42 5.29 31.34
C GLY A 201 53.14 6.39 30.31
N HIS A 202 53.08 6.06 29.02
CA HIS A 202 52.66 6.99 27.96
C HIS A 202 51.14 7.15 27.88
N ASP A 203 50.69 8.17 27.14
CA ASP A 203 49.26 8.37 26.90
C ASP A 203 48.64 7.15 26.20
N THR A 204 47.40 6.83 26.56
CA THR A 204 46.61 5.69 26.06
C THR A 204 45.21 6.17 25.65
N SER A 205 45.06 7.47 25.44
CA SER A 205 43.83 8.07 24.91
C SER A 205 43.46 7.45 23.56
N SER A 206 42.15 7.44 23.28
CA SER A 206 41.64 6.90 22.03
C SER A 206 42.08 7.71 20.80
N GLU A 207 42.39 9.00 20.97
CA GLU A 207 42.95 9.81 19.88
C GLU A 207 44.33 9.29 19.49
N VAL A 208 45.24 9.18 20.46
CA VAL A 208 46.62 8.80 20.13
C VAL A 208 46.71 7.33 19.72
N LEU A 209 45.90 6.45 20.29
CA LEU A 209 45.84 5.06 19.83
C LEU A 209 45.29 4.94 18.39
N ALA A 210 44.37 5.82 17.98
CA ALA A 210 43.90 5.84 16.59
C ALA A 210 44.98 6.31 15.62
N GLU A 211 45.75 7.34 16.01
CA GLU A 211 46.90 7.80 15.24
C GLU A 211 47.92 6.66 15.05
N GLN A 212 48.36 6.02 16.13
CA GLN A 212 49.35 4.93 16.07
C GLN A 212 48.87 3.73 15.26
N VAL A 213 47.61 3.30 15.42
CA VAL A 213 47.06 2.20 14.63
C VAL A 213 46.99 2.58 13.14
N ASN A 214 46.64 3.82 12.81
CA ASN A 214 46.57 4.28 11.42
C ASN A 214 47.95 4.43 10.78
N GLU A 215 48.96 4.89 11.53
CA GLU A 215 50.34 4.99 11.06
C GLU A 215 50.90 3.63 10.66
N GLN A 216 50.54 2.56 11.37
CA GLN A 216 51.08 1.22 11.11
C GLN A 216 50.24 0.39 10.14
N THR A 217 48.92 0.63 10.06
CA THR A 217 47.99 -0.26 9.32
C THR A 217 47.22 0.43 8.19
N GLU A 218 47.38 1.74 8.01
CA GLU A 218 46.71 2.56 6.98
C GLU A 218 45.17 2.45 6.98
N ALA A 219 44.55 1.98 8.06
CA ALA A 219 43.13 1.61 8.11
C ALA A 219 42.15 2.80 8.18
N GLY A 220 42.63 4.02 8.45
CA GLY A 220 41.81 5.22 8.57
C GLY A 220 40.72 5.12 9.65
N VAL A 221 41.01 4.48 10.77
CA VAL A 221 40.10 4.33 11.91
C VAL A 221 39.99 5.60 12.75
N SER A 222 38.77 5.89 13.19
CA SER A 222 38.50 7.02 14.09
C SER A 222 38.79 6.68 15.56
N ALA A 223 39.08 7.70 16.36
CA ALA A 223 39.19 7.57 17.82
C ALA A 223 37.94 6.94 18.46
N ARG A 224 36.74 7.22 17.92
CA ARG A 224 35.49 6.60 18.38
C ARG A 224 35.46 5.10 18.13
N THR A 225 35.95 4.67 16.97
CA THR A 225 36.06 3.25 16.61
C THR A 225 37.04 2.54 17.53
N ILE A 226 38.23 3.11 17.74
CA ILE A 226 39.22 2.57 18.68
C ILE A 226 38.66 2.46 20.10
N ARG A 227 37.99 3.49 20.60
CA ARG A 227 37.34 3.47 21.92
C ARG A 227 36.31 2.34 22.05
N TRP A 228 35.52 2.12 20.99
CA TRP A 228 34.58 0.99 20.95
C TRP A 228 35.31 -0.34 21.07
N HIS A 229 36.38 -0.56 20.31
CA HIS A 229 37.17 -1.79 20.37
C HIS A 229 37.89 -1.98 21.70
N ILE A 230 38.47 -0.94 22.30
CA ILE A 230 39.07 -1.01 23.64
C ILE A 230 38.06 -1.53 24.66
N ARG A 231 36.84 -1.00 24.63
CA ARG A 231 35.76 -1.44 25.52
C ARG A 231 35.30 -2.86 25.20
N HIS A 232 35.13 -3.19 23.92
CA HIS A 232 34.59 -4.47 23.48
C HIS A 232 35.57 -5.63 23.70
N LEU A 233 36.88 -5.36 23.59
CA LEU A 233 37.96 -6.31 23.86
C LEU A 233 38.33 -6.39 25.36
N GLY A 234 37.68 -5.61 26.24
CA GLY A 234 37.98 -5.60 27.68
C GLY A 234 39.32 -4.97 28.05
N LEU A 235 39.92 -4.17 27.16
CA LEU A 235 41.26 -3.59 27.36
C LEU A 235 41.27 -2.43 28.38
N SER A 236 40.10 -1.84 28.67
CA SER A 236 39.96 -0.73 29.62
C SER A 236 40.53 -1.05 31.00
N ASP A 237 40.23 -2.25 31.50
CA ASP A 237 40.62 -2.68 32.86
C ASP A 237 42.06 -3.20 32.87
N ILE A 238 42.47 -3.87 31.79
CA ILE A 238 43.82 -4.40 31.59
C ILE A 238 44.87 -3.29 31.60
N ARG A 239 44.51 -2.08 31.12
CA ARG A 239 45.39 -0.91 31.13
C ARG A 239 45.95 -0.58 32.52
N GLN A 240 45.17 -0.77 33.58
CA GLN A 240 45.58 -0.43 34.94
C GLN A 240 46.38 -1.55 35.61
N SER A 241 46.08 -2.81 35.27
CA SER A 241 46.71 -3.99 35.86
C SER A 241 48.02 -4.39 35.16
N LEU A 242 48.20 -4.04 33.88
CA LEU A 242 49.39 -4.39 33.10
C LEU A 242 50.71 -3.93 33.73
N PRO A 243 50.87 -2.67 34.18
CA PRO A 243 52.12 -2.23 34.80
C PRO A 243 52.46 -3.04 36.06
N GLN A 244 51.44 -3.33 36.89
CA GLN A 244 51.62 -4.13 38.11
C GLN A 244 52.01 -5.58 37.78
N LEU A 245 51.38 -6.17 36.77
CA LEU A 245 51.71 -7.51 36.29
C LEU A 245 53.17 -7.60 35.83
N VAL A 246 53.62 -6.62 35.03
CA VAL A 246 55.01 -6.56 34.55
C VAL A 246 55.99 -6.40 35.70
N GLU A 247 55.70 -5.56 36.69
CA GLU A 247 56.56 -5.40 37.87
C GLU A 247 56.66 -6.68 38.71
N THR A 248 55.57 -7.43 38.86
CA THR A 248 55.59 -8.75 39.53
C THR A 248 56.44 -9.76 38.74
N LEU A 249 56.30 -9.80 37.41
CA LEU A 249 57.08 -10.68 36.55
C LEU A 249 58.58 -10.35 36.57
N LYS A 250 58.96 -9.07 36.63
CA LYS A 250 60.37 -8.66 36.80
C LYS A 250 60.97 -9.12 38.14
N LYS A 251 60.16 -9.12 39.20
CA LYS A 251 60.60 -9.47 40.58
C LYS A 251 60.67 -10.97 40.84
N THR A 252 60.05 -11.78 39.99
CA THR A 252 60.04 -13.24 40.11
C THR A 252 60.89 -13.81 38.97
N PRO A 253 62.22 -13.94 39.13
CA PRO A 253 63.04 -14.58 38.10
C PRO A 253 62.66 -16.05 38.08
N THR A 254 61.72 -16.42 37.21
CA THR A 254 61.43 -17.82 36.92
C THR A 254 62.32 -18.21 35.75
N ASP A 255 63.08 -19.29 35.96
CA ASP A 255 64.13 -19.82 35.10
C ASP A 255 63.79 -19.77 33.61
N ARG A 256 64.75 -19.24 32.84
CA ARG A 256 64.77 -19.39 31.39
C ARG A 256 65.03 -20.87 31.07
N GLY A 257 64.02 -21.53 30.51
CA GLY A 257 64.21 -22.72 29.66
C GLY A 257 64.59 -22.30 28.25
#